data_AF-A0A250B6Y6-F1
#
_entry.id   AF-A0A250B6Y6-F1
#
_cell.length_a   1.000
_cell.length_b   1.000
_cell.length_c   1.000
_cell.angle_alpha   90.00
_cell.angle_beta   90.00
_cell.angle_gamma   90.00
#
_symmetry.space_group_name_H-M   'P 1'
#
loop_
_entity.id
_entity.type
_entity.pdbx_description
1 polymer ?
#
loop_
_entity_poly.entity_id
_entity_poly.type
_entity_poly.pdbx_seq_one_letter_code
_entity_poly.pdbx_strand_id
1 'polypeptide(L)'
;MRKQIIRYVARYTLLYSERRPALPWDSIRDILIQAQCGIIENNLFLKGWKITLYHHRDSAYPYFIAKHKYRGSLRIDYIDYQQELALIK
;
A
#
# COMPACT_ATOMS: atom_id res chain seq x y z
N MET A 1 -9.53 6.14 -8.83
CA MET A 1 -9.37 4.71 -8.45
C MET A 1 -7.91 4.29 -8.40
N ARG A 2 -7.16 4.29 -9.51
CA ARG A 2 -5.70 4.00 -9.52
C ARG A 2 -4.91 4.78 -8.46
N LYS A 3 -5.12 6.10 -8.33
CA LYS A 3 -4.49 6.93 -7.28
C LYS A 3 -4.78 6.46 -5.84
N GLN A 4 -5.99 5.97 -5.54
CA GLN A 4 -6.33 5.47 -4.20
C GLN A 4 -5.61 4.15 -3.90
N ILE A 5 -5.47 3.29 -4.91
CA ILE A 5 -4.74 2.03 -4.79
C ILE A 5 -3.24 2.31 -4.59
N ILE A 6 -2.66 3.24 -5.37
CA ILE A 6 -1.26 3.66 -5.19
C ILE A 6 -1.02 4.21 -3.78
N ARG A 7 -1.93 5.06 -3.28
CA ARG A 7 -1.85 5.62 -1.92
C ARG A 7 -1.93 4.57 -0.82
N TYR A 8 -2.76 3.55 -0.99
CA TYR A 8 -2.82 2.40 -0.08
C TYR A 8 -1.51 1.63 -0.10
N VAL A 9 -1.02 1.31 -1.30
CA VAL A 9 0.20 0.54 -1.51
C VAL A 9 1.43 1.24 -0.90
N ALA A 10 1.58 2.56 -1.10
CA ALA A 10 2.67 3.34 -0.51
C ALA A 10 2.65 3.29 1.02
N ARG A 11 1.48 3.50 1.63
CA ARG A 11 1.28 3.46 3.09
C ARG A 11 1.53 2.08 3.68
N TYR A 12 1.01 1.04 3.03
CA TYR A 12 1.25 -0.34 3.41
C TYR A 12 2.74 -0.69 3.36
N THR A 13 3.42 -0.26 2.30
CA THR A 13 4.87 -0.48 2.16
C THR A 13 5.65 0.23 3.25
N LEU A 14 5.29 1.47 3.60
CA LEU A 14 5.95 2.20 4.69
C LEU A 14 5.81 1.49 6.05
N LEU A 15 4.63 0.93 6.32
CA LEU A 15 4.33 0.26 7.59
C LEU A 15 5.00 -1.11 7.74
N TYR A 16 5.15 -1.87 6.64
CA TYR A 16 5.61 -3.26 6.69
C TYR A 16 7.02 -3.51 6.12
N SER A 17 7.60 -2.57 5.35
CA SER A 17 8.95 -2.74 4.76
C SER A 17 10.07 -2.06 5.56
N GLU A 18 9.80 -0.95 6.25
CA GLU A 18 10.81 -0.24 7.02
C GLU A 18 10.82 -0.75 8.47
N ARG A 19 11.57 -1.82 8.75
CA ARG A 19 11.89 -2.21 10.14
C ARG A 19 12.85 -1.20 10.76
N ARG A 20 12.33 -0.16 11.39
CA ARG A 20 13.10 0.80 12.20
C ARG A 20 12.90 0.54 13.69
N PRO A 21 13.87 0.86 14.56
CA PRO A 21 13.66 0.86 16.00
C PRO A 21 12.56 1.87 16.34
N ALA A 22 11.47 1.39 16.92
CA ALA A 22 10.26 2.18 17.13
C ALA A 22 10.48 3.23 18.23
N LEU A 23 10.46 4.52 17.86
CA LEU A 23 10.23 5.60 18.82
C LEU A 23 8.72 5.68 19.13
N PRO A 24 8.31 6.25 20.29
CA PRO A 24 6.89 6.43 20.61
C PRO A 24 6.10 7.17 19.53
N TRP A 25 6.75 8.08 18.80
CA TRP A 25 6.14 8.82 17.71
C TRP A 25 5.94 7.99 16.44
N ASP A 26 6.81 7.00 16.19
CA ASP A 26 6.61 6.04 15.12
C ASP A 26 5.35 5.19 15.38
N SER A 27 5.11 4.77 16.62
CA SER A 27 3.91 4.01 16.98
C SER A 27 2.61 4.78 16.68
N ILE A 28 2.57 6.08 17.00
CA ILE A 28 1.39 6.91 16.72
C ILE A 28 1.20 7.09 15.21
N ARG A 29 2.29 7.34 14.48
CA ARG A 29 2.27 7.42 13.01
C ARG A 29 1.75 6.12 12.40
N ASP A 30 2.25 4.98 12.86
CA ASP A 30 1.92 3.67 12.31
C ASP A 30 0.45 3.32 12.59
N ILE A 31 -0.09 3.65 13.77
CA ILE A 31 -1.53 3.52 14.07
C ILE A 31 -2.38 4.36 13.10
N LEU A 32 -1.99 5.62 12.86
CA LEU A 32 -2.71 6.50 11.92
C LEU A 32 -2.65 5.96 10.49
N ILE A 33 -1.49 5.47 10.06
CA ILE A 33 -1.31 4.86 8.74
C ILE A 33 -2.15 3.59 8.62
N GLN A 34 -2.19 2.75 9.66
CA GLN A 34 -3.00 1.53 9.68
C GLN A 34 -4.50 1.85 9.58
N ALA A 35 -4.98 2.86 10.31
CA ALA A 35 -6.36 3.32 10.21
C ALA A 35 -6.69 3.84 8.80
N GLN A 36 -5.80 4.63 8.19
CA GLN A 36 -5.96 5.09 6.80
C GLN A 36 -5.99 3.92 5.81
N CYS A 37 -5.10 2.94 5.96
CA CYS A 37 -5.08 1.72 5.16
C CYS A 37 -6.40 0.95 5.27
N GLY A 38 -6.91 0.74 6.47
CA GLY A 38 -8.18 0.05 6.69
C GLY A 38 -9.38 0.76 6.03
N ILE A 39 -9.44 2.09 6.13
CA ILE A 39 -10.49 2.88 5.47
C ILE A 39 -10.41 2.74 3.94
N ILE A 40 -9.20 2.83 3.37
CA ILE A 40 -9.02 2.71 1.91
C ILE A 40 -9.33 1.28 1.44
N GLU A 41 -8.88 0.27 2.17
CA GLU A 41 -9.12 -1.14 1.86
C GLU A 41 -10.61 -1.48 1.87
N ASN A 42 -11.34 -1.04 2.89
CA ASN A 42 -12.79 -1.24 2.94
C ASN A 42 -13.51 -0.55 1.77
N ASN A 43 -13.11 0.68 1.43
CA ASN A 43 -13.69 1.41 0.29
C ASN A 43 -13.41 0.68 -1.04
N LEU A 44 -12.21 0.15 -1.21
CA LEU A 44 -11.83 -0.64 -2.39
C LEU A 44 -12.60 -1.97 -2.45
N PHE A 45 -12.75 -2.66 -1.32
CA PHE A 45 -13.51 -3.90 -1.22
C PHE A 45 -14.99 -3.69 -1.60
N LEU A 46 -15.63 -2.64 -1.06
CA LEU A 46 -17.01 -2.27 -1.42
C LEU A 46 -17.15 -1.95 -2.92
N LYS A 47 -16.09 -1.47 -3.55
CA LYS A 47 -16.02 -1.22 -5.00
C LYS A 47 -15.58 -2.44 -5.81
N GLY A 48 -15.50 -3.63 -5.19
CA GLY A 48 -15.17 -4.88 -5.87
C GLY A 48 -13.68 -5.07 -6.19
N TRP A 49 -12.80 -4.31 -5.54
CA TRP A 49 -11.35 -4.43 -5.68
C TRP A 49 -10.75 -5.22 -4.52
N LYS A 50 -9.85 -6.15 -4.85
CA LYS A 50 -9.00 -6.86 -3.88
C LYS A 50 -7.55 -6.59 -4.22
N ILE A 51 -6.78 -6.11 -3.24
CA ILE A 51 -5.33 -5.91 -3.38
C ILE A 51 -4.62 -7.16 -2.84
N THR A 52 -3.60 -7.61 -3.54
CA THR A 52 -2.75 -8.71 -3.09
C THR A 52 -1.30 -8.30 -3.23
N LEU A 53 -0.56 -8.45 -2.13
CA LEU A 53 0.88 -8.20 -2.04
C LEU A 53 1.64 -9.37 -2.65
N TYR A 54 2.63 -9.05 -3.48
CA TYR A 54 3.58 -10.03 -3.99
C TYR A 54 5.00 -9.49 -3.78
N HIS A 55 5.92 -10.41 -3.52
CA HIS A 55 7.34 -10.08 -3.42
C HIS A 55 8.04 -10.64 -4.65
N HIS A 56 8.80 -9.79 -5.33
CA HIS A 56 9.75 -10.26 -6.34
C HIS A 56 10.93 -10.92 -5.61
N ARG A 57 11.38 -12.09 -6.08
CA ARG A 57 12.58 -12.73 -5.50
C ARG A 57 13.84 -11.88 -5.69
N ASP A 58 13.84 -11.05 -6.74
CA ASP A 58 15.01 -10.26 -7.16
C ASP A 58 14.90 -8.76 -6.84
N SER A 59 13.83 -8.33 -6.16
CA SER A 59 13.60 -6.90 -5.82
C SER A 59 13.48 -6.72 -4.32
N ALA A 60 14.18 -5.72 -3.78
CA ALA A 60 14.04 -5.29 -2.38
C ALA A 60 12.65 -4.71 -2.07
N TYR A 61 11.88 -4.34 -3.09
CA TYR A 61 10.56 -3.74 -2.96
C TYR A 61 9.44 -4.66 -3.48
N PRO A 62 8.30 -4.75 -2.77
CA PRO A 62 7.16 -5.54 -3.21
C PRO A 62 6.45 -4.92 -4.41
N TYR A 63 5.69 -5.74 -5.13
CA TYR A 63 4.73 -5.27 -6.12
C TYR A 63 3.33 -5.72 -5.71
N PHE A 64 2.31 -5.03 -6.21
CA PHE A 64 0.94 -5.25 -5.80
C PHE A 64 0.08 -5.53 -7.03
N ILE A 65 -0.85 -6.47 -6.89
CA ILE A 65 -1.88 -6.73 -7.88
C ILE A 65 -3.22 -6.35 -7.28
N ALA A 66 -3.88 -5.36 -7.87
CA ALA A 66 -5.25 -5.00 -7.55
C ALA A 66 -6.19 -5.64 -8.57
N LYS A 67 -6.96 -6.64 -8.16
CA LYS A 67 -7.91 -7.37 -9.01
C LYS A 67 -9.32 -6.84 -8.78
N HIS A 68 -9.99 -6.42 -9.85
CA HIS A 68 -11.41 -6.09 -9.81
C HIS A 68 -12.26 -7.30 -10.18
N LYS A 69 -13.43 -7.42 -9.58
CA LYS A 69 -14.39 -8.52 -9.84
C LYS A 69 -14.79 -8.64 -11.32
N TYR A 70 -14.86 -7.52 -12.06
CA TYR A 70 -15.37 -7.47 -13.44
C TYR A 70 -14.51 -6.72 -14.46
N ARG A 71 -13.43 -6.04 -14.04
CA ARG A 71 -12.68 -5.06 -14.87
C ARG A 71 -11.22 -5.45 -15.12
N GLY A 72 -10.83 -6.67 -14.75
CA GLY A 72 -9.46 -7.16 -14.86
C GLY A 72 -8.59 -6.80 -13.65
N SER A 73 -7.28 -6.83 -13.84
CA SER A 73 -6.28 -6.58 -12.80
C SER A 73 -5.36 -5.42 -13.16
N LEU A 74 -4.99 -4.65 -12.15
CA LEU A 74 -3.96 -3.61 -12.22
C LEU A 74 -2.72 -4.12 -11.48
N ARG A 75 -1.58 -4.12 -12.16
CA ARG A 75 -0.27 -4.30 -11.54
C ARG A 75 0.26 -2.93 -11.13
N ILE A 76 0.83 -2.86 -9.95
CA ILE A 76 1.42 -1.66 -9.36
C ILE A 76 2.81 -2.04 -8.91
N ASP A 77 3.81 -1.51 -9.60
CA ASP A 77 5.21 -1.75 -9.30
C ASP A 77 5.77 -0.62 -8.42
N TYR A 78 6.98 -0.81 -7.88
CA TYR A 78 7.63 0.18 -7.02
C TYR A 78 7.64 1.60 -7.61
N ILE A 79 7.91 1.71 -8.90
CA ILE A 79 7.97 2.99 -9.63
C ILE A 79 6.63 3.75 -9.53
N ASP A 80 5.49 3.05 -9.51
CA ASP A 80 4.17 3.69 -9.45
C ASP A 80 3.90 4.35 -8.09
N TYR A 81 4.45 3.79 -6.99
CA TYR A 81 4.17 4.24 -5.63
C TYR A 81 5.37 4.88 -4.93
N GLN A 82 6.55 4.88 -5.55
CA GLN A 82 7.75 5.56 -5.03
C GLN A 82 7.52 7.06 -4.84
N GLN A 83 6.79 7.71 -5.76
CA GLN A 83 6.46 9.14 -5.63
C GLN A 83 5.56 9.41 -4.41
N GLU A 84 4.55 8.57 -4.18
CA GLU A 84 3.67 8.69 -3.01
C GLU A 84 4.40 8.31 -1.71
N LEU A 85 5.35 7.37 -1.76
CA LEU A 85 6.24 7.07 -0.63
C LEU A 85 7.10 8.28 -0.23
N ALA A 86 7.68 8.98 -1.22
CA ALA A 86 8.52 10.16 -0.97
C ALA A 86 7.75 11.35 -0.36
N LEU A 87 6.43 11.40 -0.52
CA LEU A 87 5.57 12.43 0.08
C LEU A 87 5.20 12.12 1.54
N ILE A 88 5.31 10.87 1.96
CA ILE A 88 4.91 10.39 3.30
C ILE A 88 6.13 10.24 4.22
N LYS A 89 7.31 10.02 3.63
CA LYS A 89 8.59 9.85 4.32
C LYS A 89 9.16 11.19 4.78
#